data_AF-A0A9W6NVI2-F1
#
_entry.id   AF-A0A9W6NVI2-F1
#
_cell.length_a   1.000
_cell.length_b   1.000
_cell.length_c   1.000
_cell.angle_alpha   90.00
_cell.angle_beta   90.00
_cell.angle_gamma   90.00
#
_symmetry.space_group_name_H-M   'P 1'
#
loop_
_entity.id
_entity.type
_entity.pdbx_description
1 polymer ?
#
loop_
_entity_poly.entity_id
_entity_poly.type
_entity_poly.pdbx_seq_one_letter_code
_entity_poly.pdbx_strand_id
1 'polypeptide(L)'
;MDTPRETPGESTTDAAPDAGAATPDPTLDSVPETADDLTLLRRYEPVLRYTKGELFLPVTVGDYVRRCSLWDEPAGDRKRPGEPLVPAGELTLEGLGEAGRRYRERRLHLRFVQESLGAREVQRWRRAERPRLGGIGRFAAVGVIARLIDVLLRLSLLVRGKVPNGLVAAAHQRARDLTGATYYGRVVRTAGYTVLQYWFFYAFNDWRSTFHGVNDHEADWETVAVYLVPDGAGGLVPAWVAASTHDDHGDDLRRRWDDPRLDRDGTHAVLYPGAGSHSHAFVAGDYVVSVGLPPLRAVLRTLQRVRRWLMPFAPEPGTGGFDIPFIDYARGDGVRLGPGGRSWTAVLVDDGTTWIRDFRGLWGLDTRDSFGGERAPAGPRYERDRTVRRSWADPLGWAGLDKVAATAEEEAAALQERMKVLQTRVDELEDEIETERAGVRGLHAELRFLAARSDAAPGRPAHLEELERRERELAELVAERVRLTEEIDVQADRLAGPRPPGPPDAHLRRPHMPYVVPADLRSRFLRVWAALSIPVLIGGLGALLFWPHLSTLVWFAVGLVLFAVVEAVARRRSIEFAATMAGLAITALVITSGVIALLSGWKIVLAGSLALAALVLLVVNVRELRGR
;
A
#
# COMPACT_ATOMS: atom_id res chain seq x y z
N MET A 1 0.61 59.35 -67.27
CA MET A 1 1.51 58.61 -68.16
C MET A 1 2.17 57.56 -67.29
N ASP A 2 1.44 56.49 -67.05
CA ASP A 2 1.26 55.34 -67.96
C ASP A 2 2.28 54.28 -67.60
N THR A 3 1.73 53.22 -66.96
CA THR A 3 1.89 51.79 -67.32
C THR A 3 3.23 51.37 -67.94
N PRO A 4 3.76 50.16 -67.61
CA PRO A 4 2.96 48.97 -67.91
C PRO A 4 3.19 47.62 -67.15
N ARG A 5 2.11 46.81 -67.23
CA ARG A 5 1.94 45.36 -67.55
C ARG A 5 2.92 44.33 -66.98
N GLU A 6 2.45 43.36 -66.18
CA GLU A 6 1.65 42.12 -66.49
C GLU A 6 2.48 40.90 -66.96
N THR A 7 2.71 39.96 -66.02
CA THR A 7 2.49 38.46 -66.02
C THR A 7 3.01 37.54 -67.15
N PRO A 8 3.02 36.19 -67.02
CA PRO A 8 3.15 35.24 -65.88
C PRO A 8 4.07 34.01 -66.17
N GLY A 9 4.24 33.05 -65.22
CA GLY A 9 4.79 31.70 -65.51
C GLY A 9 5.07 30.81 -64.28
N GLU A 10 4.73 29.51 -64.39
CA GLU A 10 4.56 28.45 -63.38
C GLU A 10 5.79 27.79 -62.71
N SER A 11 5.55 27.31 -61.48
CA SER A 11 6.03 26.11 -60.74
C SER A 11 7.52 25.72 -60.63
N THR A 12 8.03 25.59 -59.40
CA THR A 12 8.47 24.32 -58.73
C THR A 12 9.47 24.57 -57.57
N THR A 13 9.35 23.75 -56.51
CA THR A 13 10.38 23.27 -55.54
C THR A 13 11.05 24.17 -54.48
N ASP A 14 11.07 23.60 -53.26
CA ASP A 14 12.03 23.67 -52.13
C ASP A 14 12.30 24.93 -51.28
N ALA A 15 11.97 24.77 -49.98
CA ALA A 15 12.63 25.13 -48.71
C ALA A 15 13.47 26.44 -48.47
N ALA A 16 13.11 27.07 -47.33
CA ALA A 16 13.86 27.93 -46.36
C ALA A 16 14.05 29.45 -46.67
N PRO A 17 14.34 30.34 -45.67
CA PRO A 17 13.98 30.41 -44.24
C PRO A 17 13.45 31.80 -43.74
N ASP A 18 12.90 31.77 -42.52
CA ASP A 18 12.86 32.73 -41.38
C ASP A 18 13.27 34.23 -41.51
N ALA A 19 12.42 35.11 -40.95
CA ALA A 19 12.81 36.40 -40.36
C ALA A 19 11.71 36.98 -39.44
N GLY A 20 12.04 37.21 -38.16
CA GLY A 20 11.52 38.36 -37.41
C GLY A 20 10.92 38.12 -36.03
N ALA A 21 11.63 37.48 -35.10
CA ALA A 21 11.31 37.53 -33.66
C ALA A 21 12.04 38.67 -32.97
N ALA A 22 11.29 39.49 -32.23
CA ALA A 22 11.79 40.58 -31.40
C ALA A 22 12.61 40.06 -30.21
N THR A 23 13.75 40.70 -29.95
CA THR A 23 14.62 40.45 -28.79
C THR A 23 14.02 40.97 -27.49
N PRO A 24 13.98 40.19 -26.40
CA PRO A 24 13.67 40.70 -25.07
C PRO A 24 14.93 41.24 -24.37
N ASP A 25 14.71 42.32 -23.64
CA ASP A 25 15.63 43.10 -22.81
C ASP A 25 16.14 42.27 -21.59
N PRO A 26 17.47 42.15 -21.35
CA PRO A 26 17.99 41.29 -20.31
C PRO A 26 18.36 42.08 -19.05
N THR A 27 17.38 42.61 -18.31
CA THR A 27 17.63 43.12 -16.94
C THR A 27 16.40 42.97 -16.01
N LEU A 28 16.09 41.73 -15.63
CA LEU A 28 15.45 41.42 -14.34
C LEU A 28 16.25 40.27 -13.75
N ASP A 29 16.96 40.54 -12.66
CA ASP A 29 17.82 39.62 -11.94
C ASP A 29 17.07 38.31 -11.62
N SER A 30 17.36 37.26 -12.40
CA SER A 30 16.97 35.90 -12.07
C SER A 30 17.84 35.42 -10.91
N VAL A 31 17.31 35.55 -9.70
CA VAL A 31 17.74 34.72 -8.58
C VAL A 31 17.68 33.27 -9.08
N PRO A 32 18.77 32.48 -9.01
CA PRO A 32 18.76 31.13 -9.58
C PRO A 32 17.65 30.30 -8.91
N GLU A 33 16.84 29.60 -9.72
CA GLU A 33 15.70 28.76 -9.28
C GLU A 33 16.07 27.82 -8.11
N THR A 34 17.34 27.45 -7.99
CA THR A 34 17.89 26.62 -6.90
C THR A 34 17.89 27.30 -5.52
N ALA A 35 18.07 28.62 -5.46
CA ALA A 35 17.98 29.39 -4.22
C ALA A 35 16.53 29.55 -3.75
N ASP A 36 15.58 29.61 -4.69
CA ASP A 36 14.15 29.59 -4.42
C ASP A 36 13.68 28.21 -3.91
N ASP A 37 14.12 27.12 -4.54
CA ASP A 37 13.78 25.76 -4.13
C ASP A 37 14.26 25.41 -2.71
N LEU A 38 15.48 25.79 -2.34
CA LEU A 38 15.98 25.57 -0.99
C LEU A 38 15.18 26.39 0.04
N THR A 39 14.77 27.60 -0.33
CA THR A 39 13.94 28.47 0.52
C THR A 39 12.56 27.86 0.73
N LEU A 40 11.92 27.33 -0.31
CA LEU A 40 10.67 26.59 -0.23
C LEU A 40 10.80 25.35 0.66
N LEU A 41 11.85 24.55 0.44
CA LEU A 41 12.12 23.36 1.25
C LEU A 41 12.26 23.72 2.73
N ARG A 42 12.99 24.78 3.07
CA ARG A 42 13.17 25.24 4.45
C ARG A 42 11.89 25.80 5.06
N ARG A 43 11.07 26.50 4.29
CA ARG A 43 9.80 27.07 4.76
C ARG A 43 8.79 26.00 5.18
N TYR A 44 8.79 24.87 4.49
CA TYR A 44 7.81 23.79 4.70
C TYR A 44 8.45 22.49 5.22
N GLU A 45 9.70 22.53 5.70
CA GLU A 45 10.39 21.34 6.21
C GLU A 45 9.59 20.70 7.35
N PRO A 46 9.45 19.36 7.41
CA PRO A 46 8.66 18.72 8.45
C PRO A 46 9.35 18.81 9.82
N VAL A 47 8.62 18.47 10.87
CA VAL A 47 9.18 18.22 12.20
C VAL A 47 9.04 16.74 12.50
N LEU A 48 10.14 16.08 12.85
CA LEU A 48 10.12 14.67 13.25
C LEU A 48 10.23 14.54 14.77
N ARG A 49 9.23 13.91 15.40
CA ARG A 49 9.20 13.61 16.83
C ARG A 49 9.38 12.11 17.05
N TYR A 50 10.57 11.72 17.50
CA TYR A 50 10.93 10.32 17.71
C TYR A 50 10.41 9.80 19.04
N THR A 51 10.27 8.48 19.12
CA THR A 51 10.00 7.77 20.37
C THR A 51 11.25 7.75 21.25
N LYS A 52 11.06 7.88 22.57
CA LYS A 52 12.14 7.80 23.55
C LYS A 52 12.86 6.45 23.46
N GLY A 53 14.17 6.49 23.29
CA GLY A 53 15.00 5.30 23.15
C GLY A 53 15.40 4.98 21.71
N GLU A 54 14.99 5.80 20.74
CA GLU A 54 15.50 5.76 19.37
C GLU A 54 17.04 5.83 19.36
N LEU A 55 17.66 4.93 18.60
CA LEU A 55 19.12 4.81 18.52
C LEU A 55 19.68 5.48 17.27
N PHE A 56 18.90 5.48 16.18
CA PHE A 56 19.34 5.99 14.89
C PHE A 56 18.49 7.18 14.50
N LEU A 57 19.15 8.33 14.36
CA LEU A 57 18.56 9.56 13.82
C LEU A 57 19.07 9.75 12.38
N PRO A 58 18.44 10.63 11.58
CA PRO A 58 18.93 10.95 10.24
C PRO A 58 20.38 11.44 10.30
N VAL A 59 21.20 10.98 9.36
CA VAL A 59 22.62 11.31 9.24
C VAL A 59 22.97 11.66 7.80
N THR A 60 24.11 12.32 7.60
CA THR A 60 24.60 12.61 6.24
C THR A 60 25.11 11.35 5.54
N VAL A 61 24.65 11.14 4.30
CA VAL A 61 25.08 10.04 3.43
C VAL A 61 26.58 10.09 3.15
N GLY A 62 27.19 11.27 3.09
CA GLY A 62 28.62 11.40 2.80
C GLY A 62 29.47 10.77 3.90
N ASP A 63 29.16 11.03 5.17
CA ASP A 63 29.88 10.42 6.30
C ASP A 63 29.66 8.93 6.42
N TYR A 64 28.44 8.47 6.12
CA TYR A 64 28.11 7.06 6.09
C TYR A 64 28.89 6.35 4.98
N VAL A 65 28.83 6.85 3.74
CA VAL A 65 29.50 6.28 2.57
C VAL A 65 31.01 6.22 2.77
N ARG A 66 31.64 7.25 3.34
CA ARG A 66 33.08 7.23 3.69
C ARG A 66 33.47 6.10 4.63
N ARG A 67 32.56 5.66 5.50
CA ARG A 67 32.79 4.57 6.46
C ARG A 67 32.38 3.20 5.91
N CYS A 68 31.77 3.17 4.73
CA CYS A 68 31.36 1.96 4.04
C CYS A 68 32.46 1.44 3.11
N SER A 69 32.52 0.13 3.02
CA SER A 69 33.20 -0.57 1.94
C SER A 69 32.20 -0.89 0.81
N LEU A 70 32.64 -0.89 -0.44
CA LEU A 70 31.83 -1.28 -1.59
C LEU A 70 32.13 -2.73 -2.00
N TRP A 71 31.08 -3.51 -2.22
CA TRP A 71 31.18 -4.92 -2.56
C TRP A 71 30.44 -5.24 -3.85
N ASP A 72 30.97 -6.24 -4.55
CA ASP A 72 30.31 -6.91 -5.66
C ASP A 72 29.80 -8.27 -5.20
N GLU A 73 28.64 -8.70 -5.70
CA GLU A 73 28.16 -10.05 -5.49
C GLU A 73 28.67 -10.96 -6.62
N PRO A 74 29.61 -11.90 -6.37
CA PRO A 74 30.04 -12.84 -7.39
C PRO A 74 28.87 -13.74 -7.79
N ALA A 75 28.59 -13.83 -9.09
CA ALA A 75 27.63 -14.77 -9.63
C ALA A 75 28.14 -16.21 -9.43
N GLY A 76 27.74 -16.86 -8.34
CA GLY A 76 27.83 -18.33 -8.20
C GLY A 76 28.64 -18.89 -7.04
N ASP A 77 29.55 -18.15 -6.39
CA ASP A 77 30.29 -18.68 -5.24
C ASP A 77 29.78 -18.12 -3.90
N ARG A 78 29.21 -19.03 -3.09
CA ARG A 78 28.48 -18.74 -1.86
C ARG A 78 29.36 -18.78 -0.61
N LYS A 79 30.61 -19.27 -0.70
CA LYS A 79 31.36 -19.72 0.49
C LYS A 79 32.55 -18.86 0.92
N ARG A 80 32.95 -17.83 0.16
CA ARG A 80 33.99 -16.87 0.59
C ARG A 80 33.55 -15.43 0.29
N PRO A 81 33.58 -14.51 1.28
CA PRO A 81 33.49 -13.10 0.95
C PRO A 81 34.70 -12.76 0.06
N GLY A 82 34.44 -12.17 -1.12
CA GLY A 82 35.51 -11.64 -1.97
C GLY A 82 36.26 -10.49 -1.28
N GLU A 83 37.22 -9.88 -1.96
CA GLU A 83 37.77 -8.60 -1.49
C GLU A 83 36.77 -7.47 -1.84
N PRO A 84 36.64 -6.42 -1.02
CA PRO A 84 35.82 -5.28 -1.37
C PRO A 84 36.36 -4.61 -2.64
N LEU A 85 35.48 -4.14 -3.51
CA LEU A 85 35.85 -3.32 -4.67
C LEU A 85 36.51 -2.00 -4.23
N VAL A 86 36.02 -1.44 -3.11
CA VAL A 86 36.59 -0.25 -2.46
C VAL A 86 36.59 -0.50 -0.95
N PRO A 87 37.74 -0.45 -0.28
CA PRO A 87 37.82 -0.58 1.18
C PRO A 87 37.08 0.53 1.92
N ALA A 88 36.68 0.26 3.17
CA ALA A 88 36.10 1.29 4.04
C ALA A 88 37.12 2.39 4.34
N GLY A 89 36.70 3.66 4.26
CA GLY A 89 37.57 4.82 4.43
C GLY A 89 37.95 5.53 3.11
N GLU A 90 37.90 4.82 1.98
CA GLU A 90 38.34 5.34 0.67
C GLU A 90 37.18 5.79 -0.23
N LEU A 91 35.94 5.37 0.08
CA LEU A 91 34.78 5.60 -0.77
C LEU A 91 34.21 7.02 -0.60
N THR A 92 34.01 7.74 -1.71
CA THR A 92 33.31 9.04 -1.75
C THR A 92 31.95 8.93 -2.46
N LEU A 93 31.11 9.96 -2.38
CA LEU A 93 29.83 9.97 -3.11
C LEU A 93 30.04 10.01 -4.63
N GLU A 94 31.03 10.77 -5.08
CA GLU A 94 31.44 10.84 -6.49
C GLU A 94 31.93 9.45 -6.96
N GLY A 95 32.80 8.81 -6.17
CA GLY A 95 33.29 7.47 -6.43
C GLY A 95 32.18 6.41 -6.42
N LEU A 96 31.17 6.57 -5.56
CA LEU A 96 30.00 5.69 -5.53
C LEU A 96 29.17 5.82 -6.82
N GLY A 97 28.96 7.04 -7.30
CA GLY A 97 28.30 7.30 -8.59
C GLY A 97 29.10 6.71 -9.77
N GLU A 98 30.42 6.90 -9.79
CA GLU A 98 31.32 6.32 -10.80
C GLU A 98 31.29 4.80 -10.81
N ALA A 99 31.38 4.17 -9.63
CA ALA A 99 31.29 2.72 -9.51
C ALA A 99 29.93 2.19 -9.98
N GLY A 100 28.84 2.90 -9.67
CA GLY A 100 27.50 2.59 -10.16
C GLY A 100 27.39 2.62 -11.70
N ARG A 101 28.06 3.58 -12.37
CA ARG A 101 28.15 3.61 -13.84
C ARG A 101 29.02 2.47 -14.38
N ARG A 102 30.20 2.29 -13.80
CA ARG A 102 31.20 1.31 -14.27
C ARG A 102 30.73 -0.14 -14.14
N TYR A 103 30.02 -0.45 -13.05
CA TYR A 103 29.59 -1.80 -12.72
C TYR A 103 28.06 -1.96 -12.76
N ARG A 104 27.38 -1.26 -13.69
CA ARG A 104 25.90 -1.20 -13.79
C ARG A 104 25.21 -2.57 -13.80
N GLU A 105 25.82 -3.55 -14.45
CA GLU A 105 25.25 -4.91 -14.55
C GLU A 105 25.39 -5.71 -13.25
N ARG A 106 26.35 -5.35 -12.40
CA ARG A 106 26.71 -6.09 -11.19
C ARG A 106 25.79 -5.78 -10.02
N ARG A 107 25.69 -6.69 -9.04
CA ARG A 107 24.91 -6.43 -7.81
C ARG A 107 25.82 -5.81 -6.75
N LEU A 108 25.90 -4.48 -6.77
CA LEU A 108 26.66 -3.75 -5.78
C LEU A 108 25.91 -3.62 -4.46
N HIS A 109 26.64 -3.66 -3.35
CA HIS A 109 26.13 -3.28 -2.04
C HIS A 109 27.20 -2.60 -1.20
N LEU A 110 26.78 -1.68 -0.35
CA LEU A 110 27.63 -1.11 0.69
C LEU A 110 27.68 -2.04 1.89
N ARG A 111 28.67 -1.86 2.75
CA ARG A 111 28.71 -2.47 4.06
C ARG A 111 29.27 -1.47 5.05
N PHE A 112 28.46 -1.11 6.05
CA PHE A 112 28.82 -0.14 7.08
C PHE A 112 29.57 -0.79 8.25
N VAL A 113 29.11 -1.97 8.66
CA VAL A 113 29.75 -2.77 9.70
C VAL A 113 30.65 -3.84 9.08
N GLN A 114 31.96 -3.59 9.14
CA GLN A 114 32.97 -4.54 8.65
C GLN A 114 33.01 -5.83 9.48
N GLU A 115 32.89 -5.70 10.80
CA GLU A 115 32.92 -6.82 11.74
C GLU A 115 31.86 -6.63 12.83
N SER A 116 31.13 -7.70 13.15
CA SER A 116 30.11 -7.68 14.20
C SER A 116 30.73 -7.85 15.58
N LEU A 117 30.13 -7.22 16.59
CA LEU A 117 30.62 -7.33 17.96
C LEU A 117 30.45 -8.74 18.54
N GLY A 118 31.39 -9.14 19.39
CA GLY A 118 31.33 -10.42 20.09
C GLY A 118 30.24 -10.47 21.17
N ALA A 119 29.87 -11.67 21.62
CA ALA A 119 28.77 -11.86 22.57
C ALA A 119 28.92 -11.06 23.88
N ARG A 120 30.15 -10.95 24.41
CA ARG A 120 30.45 -10.17 25.63
C ARG A 120 30.19 -8.67 25.44
N GLU A 121 30.56 -8.13 24.28
CA GLU A 121 30.36 -6.73 23.92
C GLU A 121 28.88 -6.43 23.70
N VAL A 122 28.17 -7.32 23.02
CA VAL A 122 26.72 -7.24 22.87
C VAL A 122 26.04 -7.24 24.23
N GLN A 123 26.49 -8.08 25.17
CA GLN A 123 25.91 -8.10 26.50
C GLN A 123 26.19 -6.81 27.29
N ARG A 124 27.39 -6.22 27.16
CA ARG A 124 27.66 -4.88 27.70
C ARG A 124 26.75 -3.82 27.07
N TRP A 125 26.61 -3.83 25.75
CA TRP A 125 25.73 -2.93 25.00
C TRP A 125 24.26 -3.04 25.46
N ARG A 126 23.75 -4.26 25.71
CA ARG A 126 22.40 -4.50 26.24
C ARG A 126 22.21 -4.05 27.69
N ARG A 127 23.27 -4.09 28.51
CA ARG A 127 23.23 -3.66 29.92
C ARG A 127 23.36 -2.15 30.11
N ALA A 128 23.84 -1.42 29.09
CA ALA A 128 23.82 0.03 29.13
C ALA A 128 22.40 0.52 29.39
N GLU A 129 22.25 1.47 30.32
CA GLU A 129 20.95 1.97 30.76
C GLU A 129 20.19 2.56 29.56
N ARG A 130 18.97 2.06 29.33
CA ARG A 130 18.09 2.50 28.24
C ARG A 130 16.69 2.71 28.77
N PRO A 131 15.98 3.73 28.26
CA PRO A 131 14.55 3.86 28.50
C PRO A 131 13.86 2.54 28.10
N ARG A 132 13.25 1.86 29.08
CA ARG A 132 12.37 0.73 28.78
C ARG A 132 11.04 1.31 28.33
N LEU A 133 10.66 1.06 27.09
CA LEU A 133 9.32 1.40 26.63
C LEU A 133 8.32 0.55 27.40
N GLY A 134 7.38 1.21 28.08
CA GLY A 134 6.20 0.53 28.62
C GLY A 134 5.38 0.02 27.45
N GLY A 135 5.50 -1.26 27.13
CA GLY A 135 4.74 -1.87 26.04
C GLY A 135 3.26 -1.99 26.38
N ILE A 136 2.38 -1.75 25.40
CA ILE A 136 1.01 -2.25 25.45
C ILE A 136 1.11 -3.78 25.58
N GLY A 137 0.27 -4.39 26.41
CA GLY A 137 0.14 -5.84 26.48
C GLY A 137 -0.36 -6.41 25.15
N ARG A 138 0.57 -6.57 24.20
CA ARG A 138 0.43 -6.96 22.77
C ARG A 138 -0.63 -8.03 22.49
N PHE A 139 -0.85 -8.92 23.44
CA PHE A 139 -1.55 -10.19 23.23
C PHE A 139 -2.95 -10.23 23.82
N ALA A 140 -3.35 -9.16 24.51
CA ALA A 140 -4.69 -9.00 25.01
C ALA A 140 -5.67 -8.71 23.84
N ALA A 141 -5.19 -8.19 22.71
CA ALA A 141 -6.01 -7.80 21.56
C ALA A 141 -6.52 -8.96 20.68
N VAL A 142 -5.82 -10.10 20.68
CA VAL A 142 -5.92 -11.11 19.61
C VAL A 142 -6.45 -12.44 20.16
N GLY A 143 -7.34 -13.10 19.42
CA GLY A 143 -7.91 -14.42 19.77
C GLY A 143 -6.92 -15.59 19.62
N VAL A 144 -7.30 -16.75 20.16
CA VAL A 144 -6.47 -17.99 20.26
C VAL A 144 -5.79 -18.38 18.95
N ILE A 145 -6.56 -18.43 17.86
CA ILE A 145 -6.08 -18.89 16.54
C ILE A 145 -4.98 -17.97 16.03
N ALA A 146 -5.14 -16.66 16.19
CA ALA A 146 -4.14 -15.69 15.76
C ALA A 146 -2.91 -15.66 16.69
N ARG A 147 -3.01 -16.05 17.98
CA ARG A 147 -1.83 -16.32 18.81
C ARG A 147 -1.06 -17.58 18.38
N LEU A 148 -1.75 -18.66 18.03
CA LEU A 148 -1.10 -19.88 17.54
C LEU A 148 -0.35 -19.62 16.22
N ILE A 149 -0.94 -18.82 15.35
CA ILE A 149 -0.32 -18.42 14.08
C ILE A 149 0.85 -17.46 14.32
N ASP A 150 0.72 -16.49 15.23
CA ASP A 150 1.86 -15.65 15.66
C ASP A 150 3.03 -16.50 16.18
N VAL A 151 2.76 -17.55 16.96
CA VAL A 151 3.78 -18.51 17.40
C VAL A 151 4.47 -19.20 16.22
N LEU A 152 3.69 -19.78 15.30
CA LEU A 152 4.23 -20.45 14.11
C LEU A 152 5.06 -19.51 13.24
N LEU A 153 4.62 -18.27 13.09
CA LEU A 153 5.30 -17.26 12.29
C LEU A 153 6.56 -16.72 12.98
N ARG A 154 6.57 -16.57 14.30
CA ARG A 154 7.80 -16.30 15.07
C ARG A 154 8.82 -17.43 14.95
N LEU A 155 8.35 -18.68 14.94
CA LEU A 155 9.21 -19.83 14.65
C LEU A 155 9.77 -19.76 13.23
N SER A 156 9.01 -19.27 12.24
CA SER A 156 9.56 -19.04 10.88
C SER A 156 10.68 -17.99 10.85
N LEU A 157 10.71 -17.03 11.79
CA LEU A 157 11.82 -16.08 11.94
C LEU A 157 13.13 -16.74 12.42
N LEU A 158 13.10 -18.02 12.83
CA LEU A 158 14.30 -18.81 13.09
C LEU A 158 14.92 -19.37 11.79
N VAL A 159 14.11 -19.53 10.73
CA VAL A 159 14.52 -20.08 9.42
C VAL A 159 14.91 -18.96 8.44
N ARG A 160 14.45 -17.72 8.66
CA ARG A 160 14.81 -16.53 7.89
C ARG A 160 16.31 -16.20 8.02
N GLY A 161 16.91 -15.66 6.97
CA GLY A 161 18.25 -15.06 7.04
C GLY A 161 18.28 -14.04 8.17
N LYS A 162 19.29 -14.14 9.05
CA LYS A 162 19.50 -13.22 10.17
C LYS A 162 20.74 -12.38 9.91
N VAL A 163 20.66 -11.08 10.18
CA VAL A 163 21.85 -10.26 10.38
C VAL A 163 22.76 -10.93 11.42
N PRO A 164 24.09 -10.89 11.24
CA PRO A 164 25.01 -11.47 12.20
C PRO A 164 24.76 -10.94 13.62
N ASN A 165 24.89 -11.82 14.62
CA ASN A 165 24.77 -11.41 16.02
C ASN A 165 25.77 -10.28 16.31
N GLY A 166 25.28 -9.19 16.91
CA GLY A 166 26.11 -8.03 17.26
C GLY A 166 26.28 -6.99 16.16
N LEU A 167 25.71 -7.19 14.97
CA LEU A 167 25.70 -6.20 13.89
C LEU A 167 25.07 -4.88 14.35
N VAL A 168 23.88 -4.94 14.95
CA VAL A 168 23.16 -3.75 15.47
C VAL A 168 23.98 -2.99 16.51
N ALA A 169 24.64 -3.73 17.40
CA ALA A 169 25.46 -3.12 18.45
C ALA A 169 26.71 -2.45 17.88
N ALA A 170 27.35 -3.07 16.87
CA ALA A 170 28.46 -2.48 16.13
C ALA A 170 28.01 -1.22 15.37
N ALA A 171 26.87 -1.30 14.66
CA ALA A 171 26.30 -0.18 13.92
C ALA A 171 26.00 1.00 14.85
N HIS A 172 25.37 0.76 16.00
CA HIS A 172 25.11 1.81 16.98
C HIS A 172 26.41 2.42 17.52
N GLN A 173 27.45 1.63 17.79
CA GLN A 173 28.74 2.21 18.20
C GLN A 173 29.34 3.11 17.12
N ARG A 174 29.36 2.66 15.85
CA ARG A 174 29.90 3.45 14.72
C ARG A 174 29.04 4.67 14.38
N ALA A 175 27.72 4.57 14.55
CA ALA A 175 26.79 5.65 14.26
C ALA A 175 26.90 6.84 15.23
N ARG A 176 27.48 6.64 16.42
CA ARG A 176 27.75 7.75 17.37
C ARG A 176 28.71 8.79 16.83
N ASP A 177 29.59 8.37 15.92
CA ASP A 177 30.57 9.24 15.26
C ASP A 177 29.99 9.91 14.01
N LEU A 178 28.73 9.62 13.66
CA LEU A 178 27.99 10.33 12.62
C LEU A 178 27.34 11.55 13.25
N THR A 179 27.86 12.73 12.95
CA THR A 179 27.39 13.99 13.51
C THR A 179 26.52 14.76 12.53
N GLY A 180 25.56 15.51 13.07
CA GLY A 180 24.63 16.32 12.27
C GLY A 180 23.45 15.52 11.74
N ALA A 181 22.25 16.07 11.92
CA ALA A 181 21.06 15.56 11.25
C ALA A 181 20.97 16.20 9.87
N THR A 182 20.59 15.43 8.85
CA THR A 182 20.49 15.91 7.46
C THR A 182 19.23 15.38 6.81
N TYR A 183 18.58 16.19 5.98
CA TYR A 183 17.61 15.72 5.00
C TYR A 183 18.04 16.12 3.59
N TYR A 184 17.60 15.34 2.61
CA TYR A 184 17.82 15.60 1.19
C TYR A 184 16.49 16.04 0.56
N GLY A 185 16.46 17.28 0.06
CA GLY A 185 15.26 17.90 -0.49
C GLY A 185 15.26 17.86 -2.01
N ARG A 186 14.13 17.48 -2.62
CA ARG A 186 13.89 17.56 -4.07
C ARG A 186 12.59 18.31 -4.30
N VAL A 187 12.59 19.26 -5.25
CA VAL A 187 11.39 20.01 -5.66
C VAL A 187 10.96 19.53 -7.04
N VAL A 188 9.66 19.23 -7.20
CA VAL A 188 9.07 18.79 -8.47
C VAL A 188 7.80 19.59 -8.73
N ARG A 189 7.71 20.26 -9.88
CA ARG A 189 6.52 21.03 -10.29
C ARG A 189 5.79 20.24 -11.38
N THR A 190 4.55 19.80 -11.12
CA THR A 190 3.79 18.95 -12.05
C THR A 190 2.29 18.98 -11.77
N ALA A 191 1.46 18.96 -12.82
CA ALA A 191 -0.01 18.91 -12.76
C ALA A 191 -0.64 19.88 -11.73
N GLY A 192 -0.21 21.15 -11.75
CA GLY A 192 -0.71 22.18 -10.84
C GLY A 192 -0.10 22.17 -9.43
N TYR A 193 0.69 21.15 -9.07
CA TYR A 193 1.35 21.02 -7.77
C TYR A 193 2.82 21.43 -7.80
N THR A 194 3.30 22.04 -6.70
CA THR A 194 4.72 22.07 -6.34
C THR A 194 4.96 21.08 -5.21
N VAL A 195 5.66 19.99 -5.49
CA VAL A 195 5.94 18.88 -4.57
C VAL A 195 7.31 19.07 -3.94
N LEU A 196 7.34 19.18 -2.61
CA LEU A 196 8.55 19.24 -1.81
C LEU A 196 8.80 17.86 -1.19
N GLN A 197 9.75 17.10 -1.74
CA GLN A 197 10.12 15.78 -1.21
C GLN A 197 11.31 15.90 -0.27
N TYR A 198 11.19 15.34 0.92
CA TYR A 198 12.21 15.25 1.95
C TYR A 198 12.61 13.79 2.12
N TRP A 199 13.89 13.50 2.02
CA TRP A 199 14.44 12.15 2.20
C TRP A 199 15.35 12.12 3.43
N PHE A 200 15.10 11.13 4.29
CA PHE A 200 15.82 10.91 5.53
C PHE A 200 16.62 9.62 5.44
N PHE A 201 17.91 9.70 5.74
CA PHE A 201 18.80 8.56 5.71
C PHE A 201 19.22 8.17 7.13
N TYR A 202 18.97 6.91 7.50
CA TYR A 202 19.37 6.34 8.78
C TYR A 202 20.49 5.34 8.55
N ALA A 203 21.47 5.27 9.45
CA ALA A 203 22.58 4.32 9.30
C ALA A 203 22.13 2.85 9.48
N PHE A 204 21.02 2.61 10.18
CA PHE A 204 20.54 1.27 10.50
C PHE A 204 19.06 1.30 10.90
N ASN A 205 18.30 0.27 10.52
CA ASN A 205 16.97 -0.07 11.01
C ASN A 205 17.10 -1.22 12.01
N ASP A 206 16.76 -0.98 13.29
CA ASP A 206 16.91 -1.95 14.38
C ASP A 206 15.57 -2.38 15.00
N TRP A 207 14.51 -2.34 14.19
CA TRP A 207 13.14 -2.57 14.63
C TRP A 207 13.01 -3.92 15.36
N ARG A 208 13.63 -4.99 14.87
CA ARG A 208 13.61 -6.32 15.50
C ARG A 208 14.43 -6.39 16.78
N SER A 209 15.68 -5.92 16.74
CA SER A 209 16.63 -6.10 17.84
C SER A 209 16.37 -5.21 19.04
N THR A 210 15.84 -4.00 18.83
CA THR A 210 15.61 -2.99 19.88
C THR A 210 14.13 -2.86 20.23
N PHE A 211 13.22 -2.93 19.25
CA PHE A 211 11.80 -2.65 19.44
C PHE A 211 10.86 -3.85 19.23
N HIS A 212 11.42 -5.04 18.99
CA HIS A 212 10.67 -6.30 18.82
C HIS A 212 9.70 -6.30 17.63
N GLY A 213 10.08 -5.56 16.58
CA GLY A 213 9.52 -5.56 15.24
C GLY A 213 10.01 -6.71 14.36
N VAL A 214 10.00 -6.50 13.05
CA VAL A 214 10.12 -7.58 12.05
C VAL A 214 11.55 -7.85 11.64
N ASN A 215 12.33 -6.79 11.41
CA ASN A 215 13.61 -6.85 10.72
C ASN A 215 14.68 -5.97 11.37
N ASP A 216 15.92 -6.28 11.03
CA ASP A 216 17.09 -5.43 11.24
C ASP A 216 17.82 -5.32 9.89
N HIS A 217 18.29 -4.13 9.50
CA HIS A 217 19.17 -3.97 8.35
C HIS A 217 20.02 -2.71 8.42
N GLU A 218 21.21 -2.76 7.79
CA GLU A 218 22.00 -1.56 7.54
C GLU A 218 21.29 -0.63 6.56
N ALA A 219 21.47 0.67 6.78
CA ALA A 219 20.79 1.75 6.07
C ALA A 219 19.26 1.73 6.17
N ASP A 220 18.67 2.92 6.19
CA ASP A 220 17.25 3.10 5.94
C ASP A 220 16.98 4.40 5.18
N TRP A 221 15.97 4.37 4.32
CA TRP A 221 15.55 5.53 3.52
C TRP A 221 14.06 5.73 3.65
N GLU A 222 13.69 6.87 4.25
CA GLU A 222 12.29 7.26 4.43
C GLU A 222 12.03 8.61 3.75
N THR A 223 10.78 8.87 3.38
CA THR A 223 10.40 10.11 2.72
C THR A 223 9.11 10.72 3.24
N VAL A 224 9.09 12.05 3.27
CA VAL A 224 7.91 12.88 3.47
C VAL A 224 7.78 13.79 2.26
N ALA A 225 6.57 14.00 1.74
CA ALA A 225 6.30 14.93 0.66
C ALA A 225 5.23 15.93 1.09
N VAL A 226 5.50 17.23 0.92
CA VAL A 226 4.51 18.30 1.09
C VAL A 226 4.09 18.78 -0.30
N TYR A 227 2.78 18.78 -0.57
CA TYR A 227 2.22 19.18 -1.86
C TYR A 227 1.63 20.56 -1.71
N LEU A 228 2.23 21.53 -2.40
CA LEU A 228 1.79 22.91 -2.44
C LEU A 228 0.94 23.17 -3.68
N VAL A 229 -0.05 24.03 -3.53
CA VAL A 229 -0.91 24.54 -4.60
C VAL A 229 -0.88 26.07 -4.60
N PRO A 230 -1.19 26.73 -5.73
CA PRO A 230 -1.33 28.17 -5.76
C PRO A 230 -2.45 28.64 -4.81
N ASP A 231 -2.21 29.74 -4.10
CA ASP A 231 -3.27 30.48 -3.41
C ASP A 231 -3.88 31.55 -4.34
N GLY A 232 -4.99 32.16 -3.90
CA GLY A 232 -5.69 33.19 -4.68
C GLY A 232 -4.89 34.49 -4.90
N ALA A 233 -3.73 34.65 -4.26
CA ALA A 233 -2.81 35.78 -4.41
C ALA A 233 -1.54 35.42 -5.20
N GLY A 234 -1.45 34.20 -5.75
CA GLY A 234 -0.29 33.72 -6.51
C GLY A 234 0.86 33.18 -5.64
N GLY A 235 0.69 33.08 -4.32
CA GLY A 235 1.59 32.38 -3.41
C GLY A 235 1.39 30.87 -3.44
N LEU A 236 2.23 30.12 -2.72
CA LEU A 236 2.10 28.67 -2.57
C LEU A 236 1.70 28.32 -1.14
N VAL A 237 0.64 27.52 -1.00
CA VAL A 237 0.14 27.01 0.28
C VAL A 237 0.08 25.48 0.27
N PRO A 238 0.33 24.82 1.42
CA PRO A 238 0.25 23.37 1.50
C PRO A 238 -1.20 22.88 1.44
N ALA A 239 -1.47 21.95 0.53
CA ALA A 239 -2.76 21.28 0.37
C ALA A 239 -2.74 19.86 0.96
N TRP A 240 -1.62 19.16 0.82
CA TRP A 240 -1.47 17.77 1.28
C TRP A 240 -0.08 17.52 1.85
N VAL A 241 0.01 16.51 2.71
CA VAL A 241 1.28 15.90 3.13
C VAL A 241 1.17 14.39 3.01
N ALA A 242 2.21 13.73 2.49
CA ALA A 242 2.30 12.28 2.42
C ALA A 242 3.61 11.81 3.06
N ALA A 243 3.62 10.59 3.59
CA ALA A 243 4.82 10.04 4.24
C ALA A 243 4.92 8.53 4.03
N SER A 244 6.14 8.01 3.89
CA SER A 244 6.37 6.58 3.74
C SER A 244 6.01 5.82 5.02
N THR A 245 5.19 4.77 4.86
CA THR A 245 4.73 3.90 5.95
C THR A 245 4.60 2.47 5.45
N HIS A 246 5.55 1.59 5.81
CA HIS A 246 5.49 0.14 5.54
C HIS A 246 4.96 -0.22 4.13
N ASP A 247 3.87 -0.98 4.05
CA ASP A 247 3.22 -1.47 2.82
C ASP A 247 2.07 -0.57 2.33
N ASP A 248 1.85 0.59 2.96
CA ASP A 248 0.77 1.52 2.58
C ASP A 248 1.07 2.18 1.23
N HIS A 249 0.01 2.56 0.51
CA HIS A 249 0.12 3.09 -0.85
C HIS A 249 -1.05 4.01 -1.21
N GLY A 250 -0.80 4.96 -2.10
CA GLY A 250 -1.84 5.82 -2.66
C GLY A 250 -2.52 6.66 -1.60
N ASP A 251 -3.86 6.59 -1.54
CA ASP A 251 -4.70 7.43 -0.70
C ASP A 251 -4.34 7.39 0.79
N ASP A 252 -3.96 6.21 1.30
CA ASP A 252 -3.73 6.00 2.73
C ASP A 252 -2.42 6.67 3.23
N LEU A 253 -1.49 6.98 2.32
CA LEU A 253 -0.21 7.64 2.63
C LEU A 253 -0.35 9.15 2.90
N ARG A 254 -1.43 9.79 2.43
CA ARG A 254 -1.57 11.25 2.49
C ARG A 254 -2.62 11.73 3.50
N ARG A 255 -2.42 12.93 4.03
CA ARG A 255 -3.41 13.70 4.79
C ARG A 255 -3.62 15.05 4.14
N ARG A 256 -4.86 15.51 4.15
CA ARG A 256 -5.17 16.89 3.74
C ARG A 256 -4.62 17.84 4.79
N TRP A 257 -4.12 19.00 4.37
CA TRP A 257 -3.43 19.92 5.28
C TRP A 257 -4.32 20.46 6.41
N ASP A 258 -5.62 20.56 6.16
CA ASP A 258 -6.65 20.97 7.12
C ASP A 258 -7.20 19.80 7.98
N ASP A 259 -6.69 18.57 7.86
CA ASP A 259 -7.12 17.45 8.71
C ASP A 259 -6.84 17.82 10.19
N PRO A 260 -7.86 17.90 11.06
CA PRO A 260 -7.69 18.29 12.46
C PRO A 260 -6.81 17.34 13.26
N ARG A 261 -6.57 16.12 12.78
CA ARG A 261 -5.65 15.15 13.41
C ARG A 261 -4.20 15.32 12.97
N LEU A 262 -3.94 16.06 11.89
CA LEU A 262 -2.58 16.37 11.45
C LEU A 262 -2.00 17.45 12.37
N ASP A 263 -1.01 17.08 13.18
CA ASP A 263 -0.27 18.03 13.98
C ASP A 263 0.59 18.94 13.09
N ARG A 264 0.53 20.25 13.37
CA ARG A 264 1.24 21.30 12.63
C ARG A 264 1.90 22.26 13.60
N ASP A 265 3.13 22.66 13.29
CA ASP A 265 3.86 23.72 13.97
C ASP A 265 4.10 24.85 12.96
N GLY A 266 3.18 25.81 12.89
CA GLY A 266 3.17 26.81 11.82
C GLY A 266 2.99 26.17 10.44
N THR A 267 3.97 26.33 9.56
CA THR A 267 4.02 25.74 8.20
C THR A 267 4.64 24.35 8.16
N HIS A 268 5.01 23.78 9.30
CA HIS A 268 5.72 22.51 9.39
C HIS A 268 4.77 21.38 9.81
N ALA A 269 4.62 20.36 8.97
CA ALA A 269 3.90 19.14 9.34
C ALA A 269 4.70 18.39 10.41
N VAL A 270 4.04 17.98 11.50
CA VAL A 270 4.67 17.18 12.56
C VAL A 270 4.36 15.71 12.29
N LEU A 271 5.42 14.90 12.17
CA LEU A 271 5.30 13.45 12.00
C LEU A 271 6.04 12.72 13.12
N TYR A 272 5.63 11.48 13.31
CA TYR A 272 6.08 10.60 14.38
C TYR A 272 6.73 9.36 13.77
N PRO A 273 8.05 9.34 13.59
CA PRO A 273 8.75 8.14 13.14
C PRO A 273 8.59 6.98 14.12
N GLY A 274 8.32 5.81 13.57
CA GLY A 274 8.26 4.53 14.23
C GLY A 274 9.62 4.10 14.76
N ALA A 275 9.66 3.67 16.02
CA ALA A 275 10.92 3.38 16.70
C ALA A 275 11.69 2.22 16.04
N GLY A 276 12.88 2.52 15.52
CA GLY A 276 13.75 1.61 14.78
C GLY A 276 13.27 1.19 13.38
N SER A 277 11.96 1.27 13.08
CA SER A 277 11.39 1.04 11.74
C SER A 277 11.47 2.27 10.84
N HIS A 278 11.51 3.46 11.46
CA HIS A 278 11.47 4.79 10.87
C HIS A 278 10.22 5.14 10.04
N SER A 279 9.22 4.26 9.99
CA SER A 279 7.96 4.51 9.29
C SER A 279 7.25 5.76 9.86
N HIS A 280 6.57 6.56 9.04
CA HIS A 280 6.04 7.84 9.50
C HIS A 280 4.55 7.77 9.88
N ALA A 281 4.22 8.12 11.11
CA ALA A 281 2.83 8.34 11.52
C ALA A 281 2.45 9.83 11.58
N PHE A 282 1.21 10.15 11.24
CA PHE A 282 0.65 11.51 11.36
C PHE A 282 0.08 11.81 12.75
N VAL A 283 -0.15 10.79 13.57
CA VAL A 283 -0.69 10.90 14.92
C VAL A 283 0.23 10.15 15.88
N ALA A 284 0.49 10.72 17.05
CA ALA A 284 1.31 10.04 18.03
C ALA A 284 0.60 8.79 18.59
N GLY A 285 1.30 7.67 18.68
CA GLY A 285 0.80 6.48 19.37
C GLY A 285 1.52 5.18 19.01
N ASP A 286 0.93 4.07 19.45
CA ASP A 286 1.41 2.72 19.16
C ASP A 286 0.55 2.11 18.07
N TYR A 287 1.16 1.60 17.00
CA TYR A 287 0.47 1.10 15.83
C TYR A 287 0.62 -0.40 15.73
N VAL A 288 -0.45 -1.11 15.36
CA VAL A 288 -0.37 -2.54 15.03
C VAL A 288 -0.15 -2.66 13.54
N VAL A 289 1.08 -3.00 13.17
CA VAL A 289 1.50 -3.19 11.77
C VAL A 289 1.46 -4.67 11.45
N SER A 290 0.83 -4.97 10.33
CA SER A 290 0.64 -6.31 9.81
C SER A 290 1.57 -6.52 8.62
N VAL A 291 2.61 -7.33 8.79
CA VAL A 291 3.50 -7.69 7.67
C VAL A 291 3.02 -9.01 7.07
N GLY A 292 2.58 -8.94 5.81
CA GLY A 292 2.10 -10.13 5.11
C GLY A 292 3.22 -10.90 4.44
N LEU A 293 3.12 -12.23 4.48
CA LEU A 293 4.11 -13.13 3.90
C LEU A 293 3.77 -13.43 2.43
N PRO A 294 4.58 -13.02 1.45
CA PRO A 294 4.28 -13.19 0.03
C PRO A 294 3.92 -14.61 -0.42
N PRO A 295 4.64 -15.69 -0.02
CA PRO A 295 4.28 -17.05 -0.43
C PRO A 295 2.99 -17.55 0.23
N LEU A 296 2.67 -17.07 1.43
CA LEU A 296 1.44 -17.45 2.15
C LEU A 296 0.20 -16.81 1.50
N ARG A 297 0.31 -15.57 1.02
CA ARG A 297 -0.78 -14.85 0.32
C ARG A 297 -1.29 -15.58 -0.94
N ALA A 298 -0.43 -16.33 -1.65
CA ALA A 298 -0.84 -17.11 -2.82
C ALA A 298 -1.66 -18.35 -2.44
N VAL A 299 -1.18 -19.13 -1.47
CA VAL A 299 -1.88 -20.31 -0.93
C VAL A 299 -3.23 -19.92 -0.32
N LEU A 300 -3.26 -18.82 0.42
CA LEU A 300 -4.47 -18.31 1.07
C LEU A 300 -5.53 -17.82 0.08
N ARG A 301 -5.13 -17.16 -1.02
CA ARG A 301 -6.07 -16.79 -2.10
C ARG A 301 -6.74 -18.01 -2.71
N THR A 302 -5.99 -19.10 -2.89
CA THR A 302 -6.52 -20.38 -3.37
C THR A 302 -7.48 -21.00 -2.36
N LEU A 303 -7.12 -21.03 -1.06
CA LEU A 303 -8.00 -21.55 0.00
C LEU A 303 -9.28 -20.72 0.16
N GLN A 304 -9.20 -19.39 0.06
CA GLN A 304 -10.37 -18.51 0.07
C GLN A 304 -11.26 -18.70 -1.16
N ARG A 305 -10.67 -19.01 -2.33
CA ARG A 305 -11.41 -19.33 -3.55
C ARG A 305 -12.14 -20.67 -3.42
N VAL A 306 -11.46 -21.70 -2.87
CA VAL A 306 -12.06 -23.01 -2.56
C VAL A 306 -13.16 -22.87 -1.51
N ARG A 307 -12.96 -22.06 -0.47
CA ARG A 307 -13.98 -21.78 0.54
C ARG A 307 -15.19 -21.07 -0.05
N ARG A 308 -15.00 -20.02 -0.86
CA ARG A 308 -16.11 -19.32 -1.53
C ARG A 308 -16.91 -20.26 -2.42
N TRP A 309 -16.23 -21.23 -3.05
CA TRP A 309 -16.86 -22.28 -3.82
C TRP A 309 -17.64 -23.29 -2.94
N LEU A 310 -17.08 -23.71 -1.80
CA LEU A 310 -17.72 -24.69 -0.90
C LEU A 310 -18.81 -24.08 0.01
N MET A 311 -18.71 -22.80 0.37
CA MET A 311 -19.56 -22.12 1.35
C MET A 311 -19.92 -20.69 0.90
N PRO A 312 -20.76 -20.53 -0.14
CA PRO A 312 -21.09 -19.22 -0.73
C PRO A 312 -21.91 -18.30 0.19
N PHE A 313 -22.54 -18.82 1.25
CA PHE A 313 -23.37 -18.07 2.19
C PHE A 313 -22.68 -17.74 3.52
N ALA A 314 -21.43 -18.17 3.71
CA ALA A 314 -20.70 -17.86 4.93
C ALA A 314 -20.21 -16.42 4.89
N PRO A 315 -20.38 -15.61 5.96
CA PRO A 315 -19.87 -14.25 6.00
C PRO A 315 -18.37 -14.22 5.68
N GLU A 316 -17.98 -13.27 4.83
CA GLU A 316 -16.59 -13.04 4.47
C GLU A 316 -15.81 -12.80 5.77
N PRO A 317 -14.74 -13.57 6.05
CA PRO A 317 -13.86 -13.23 7.15
C PRO A 317 -13.32 -11.83 6.88
N GLY A 318 -13.36 -10.95 7.89
CA GLY A 318 -12.74 -9.64 7.79
C GLY A 318 -11.31 -9.78 7.24
N THR A 319 -10.89 -8.82 6.42
CA THR A 319 -9.63 -8.80 5.66
C THR A 319 -8.33 -8.96 6.49
N GLY A 320 -8.42 -9.15 7.80
CA GLY A 320 -7.30 -9.48 8.70
C GLY A 320 -6.81 -10.94 8.60
N GLY A 321 -6.72 -11.47 7.39
CA GLY A 321 -6.28 -12.83 7.13
C GLY A 321 -4.77 -13.00 7.31
N PHE A 322 -4.35 -13.36 8.53
CA PHE A 322 -3.04 -13.97 8.85
C PHE A 322 -1.80 -13.12 8.60
N ASP A 323 -1.80 -11.88 9.08
CA ASP A 323 -0.60 -11.07 9.19
C ASP A 323 -0.02 -11.13 10.62
N ILE A 324 1.30 -11.07 10.77
CA ILE A 324 1.95 -11.05 12.09
C ILE A 324 1.81 -9.63 12.67
N PRO A 325 1.16 -9.44 13.82
CA PRO A 325 1.05 -8.12 14.42
C PRO A 325 2.35 -7.73 15.12
N PHE A 326 3.02 -6.73 14.58
CA PHE A 326 4.11 -6.03 15.23
C PHE A 326 3.61 -4.69 15.76
N ILE A 327 4.25 -4.21 16.82
CA ILE A 327 4.00 -2.85 17.28
C ILE A 327 5.03 -1.94 16.64
N ASP A 328 4.54 -0.89 16.00
CA ASP A 328 5.36 0.25 15.67
C ASP A 328 5.10 1.39 16.66
N TYR A 329 6.16 1.89 17.30
CA TYR A 329 6.04 2.89 18.37
C TYR A 329 6.35 4.26 17.81
N ALA A 330 5.31 5.05 17.54
CA ALA A 330 5.40 6.41 17.00
C ALA A 330 4.89 7.42 18.04
N ARG A 331 5.49 7.44 19.24
CA ARG A 331 4.95 8.17 20.41
C ARG A 331 5.33 9.64 20.47
N GLY A 332 6.45 10.02 19.85
CA GLY A 332 6.93 11.40 19.85
C GLY A 332 7.40 11.95 21.20
N ASP A 333 7.67 11.09 22.18
CA ASP A 333 8.11 11.44 23.54
C ASP A 333 9.65 11.54 23.71
N GLY A 334 10.38 11.50 22.60
CA GLY A 334 11.84 11.54 22.51
C GLY A 334 12.38 12.79 21.82
N VAL A 335 13.35 12.59 20.91
CA VAL A 335 14.05 13.68 20.23
C VAL A 335 13.12 14.37 19.23
N ARG A 336 13.15 15.70 19.20
CA ARG A 336 12.47 16.53 18.20
C ARG A 336 13.52 17.08 17.21
N LEU A 337 13.42 16.70 15.94
CA LEU A 337 14.25 17.20 14.85
C LEU A 337 13.46 18.17 13.95
N GLY A 338 14.14 19.20 13.43
CA GLY A 338 13.55 20.25 12.60
C GLY A 338 13.25 21.55 13.35
N PRO A 339 12.52 22.49 12.74
CA PRO A 339 12.24 23.84 13.26
C PRO A 339 11.66 23.82 14.67
N GLY A 340 12.29 24.46 15.67
CA GLY A 340 11.85 24.41 17.07
C GLY A 340 12.38 23.22 17.90
N GLY A 341 13.32 22.45 17.35
CA GLY A 341 14.03 21.36 18.02
C GLY A 341 15.51 21.35 17.64
N ARG A 342 16.12 20.17 17.55
CA ARG A 342 17.48 20.04 17.02
C ARG A 342 17.42 20.23 15.49
N SER A 343 18.17 21.22 15.00
CA SER A 343 18.24 21.56 13.59
C SER A 343 18.92 20.46 12.76
N TRP A 344 18.54 20.38 11.50
CA TRP A 344 19.23 19.58 10.49
C TRP A 344 19.71 20.43 9.31
N THR A 345 20.70 19.90 8.60
CA THR A 345 21.21 20.46 7.35
C THR A 345 20.30 20.04 6.19
N ALA A 346 19.93 21.00 5.35
CA ALA A 346 19.22 20.75 4.11
C ALA A 346 20.23 20.58 2.97
N VAL A 347 20.07 19.51 2.18
CA VAL A 347 20.85 19.29 0.97
C VAL A 347 19.90 19.18 -0.20
N LEU A 348 20.01 20.10 -1.16
CA LEU A 348 19.22 20.04 -2.39
C LEU A 348 19.73 18.89 -3.27
N VAL A 349 18.82 18.08 -3.78
CA VAL A 349 19.09 16.97 -4.70
C VAL A 349 18.07 16.94 -5.83
N ASP A 350 18.46 16.34 -6.93
CA ASP A 350 17.68 16.29 -8.18
C ASP A 350 17.98 15.01 -8.98
N ASP A 351 17.44 14.92 -10.19
CA ASP A 351 17.70 13.81 -11.11
C ASP A 351 19.12 13.79 -11.68
N GLY A 352 19.87 14.89 -11.55
CA GLY A 352 21.26 15.04 -11.97
C GLY A 352 22.28 14.59 -10.91
N THR A 353 21.86 14.48 -9.65
CA THR A 353 22.71 14.10 -8.53
C THR A 353 23.30 12.70 -8.75
N THR A 354 24.62 12.64 -8.96
CA THR A 354 25.31 11.49 -9.55
C THR A 354 25.17 10.20 -8.74
N TRP A 355 25.35 10.26 -7.41
CA TRP A 355 25.21 9.08 -6.54
C TRP A 355 23.75 8.60 -6.42
N ILE A 356 22.76 9.48 -6.61
CA ILE A 356 21.35 9.09 -6.66
C ILE A 356 21.00 8.45 -8.00
N ARG A 357 21.44 9.08 -9.10
CA ARG A 357 21.15 8.64 -10.46
C ARG A 357 21.87 7.34 -10.81
N ASP A 358 23.14 7.23 -10.46
CA ASP A 358 24.02 6.20 -11.03
C ASP A 358 24.22 4.99 -10.11
N PHE A 359 24.06 5.13 -8.79
CA PHE A 359 24.18 4.00 -7.87
C PHE A 359 22.83 3.31 -7.62
N ARG A 360 22.67 2.12 -8.21
CA ARG A 360 21.47 1.26 -8.10
C ARG A 360 21.60 0.14 -7.06
N GLY A 361 22.72 0.11 -6.34
CA GLY A 361 23.05 -0.94 -5.37
C GLY A 361 22.33 -0.76 -4.04
N LEU A 362 22.55 -1.72 -3.14
CA LEU A 362 22.05 -1.63 -1.77
C LEU A 362 22.93 -0.71 -0.92
N TRP A 363 22.32 0.04 -0.03
CA TRP A 363 22.99 1.01 0.85
C TRP A 363 23.54 0.38 2.14
N GLY A 364 23.55 -0.93 2.23
CA GLY A 364 24.07 -1.70 3.35
C GLY A 364 24.16 -3.19 3.00
N LEU A 365 24.50 -3.99 4.00
CA LEU A 365 24.74 -5.43 3.85
C LEU A 365 23.61 -6.16 3.08
N ASP A 366 23.98 -6.91 2.03
CA ASP A 366 23.06 -7.88 1.41
C ASP A 366 23.14 -9.21 2.17
N THR A 367 22.16 -9.45 3.04
CA THR A 367 22.01 -10.71 3.79
C THR A 367 21.56 -11.88 2.92
N ARG A 368 21.19 -11.61 1.65
CA ARG A 368 20.57 -12.58 0.73
C ARG A 368 19.28 -13.19 1.28
N ASP A 369 18.60 -12.49 2.20
CA ASP A 369 17.29 -12.90 2.70
C ASP A 369 16.25 -12.88 1.56
N SER A 370 15.79 -14.06 1.16
CA SER A 370 14.78 -14.23 0.10
C SER A 370 13.46 -13.52 0.40
N PHE A 371 13.18 -13.19 1.67
CA PHE A 371 12.01 -12.44 2.08
C PHE A 371 12.22 -10.92 2.12
N GLY A 372 13.43 -10.44 1.83
CA GLY A 372 13.76 -9.03 1.61
C GLY A 372 13.85 -8.13 2.85
N GLY A 373 13.16 -8.46 3.93
CA GLY A 373 13.07 -7.63 5.13
C GLY A 373 14.40 -7.40 5.86
N GLU A 374 15.35 -8.34 5.86
CA GLU A 374 16.69 -8.10 6.43
C GLU A 374 17.75 -7.72 5.38
N ARG A 375 17.32 -7.41 4.14
CA ARG A 375 18.20 -6.84 3.13
C ARG A 375 18.15 -5.32 3.23
N ALA A 376 19.31 -4.69 3.23
CA ALA A 376 19.41 -3.24 3.16
C ALA A 376 18.58 -2.67 1.99
N PRO A 377 18.02 -1.46 2.12
CA PRO A 377 17.32 -0.82 1.03
C PRO A 377 18.31 -0.39 -0.06
N ALA A 378 17.79 -0.19 -1.26
CA ALA A 378 18.47 0.63 -2.25
C ALA A 378 18.23 2.12 -1.96
N GLY A 379 18.86 3.00 -2.74
CA GLY A 379 18.82 4.45 -2.53
C GLY A 379 17.43 5.09 -2.69
N PRO A 380 17.34 6.42 -2.57
CA PRO A 380 16.07 7.14 -2.65
C PRO A 380 15.38 7.01 -4.02
N ARG A 381 16.15 6.77 -5.09
CA ARG A 381 15.63 6.60 -6.46
C ARG A 381 15.27 5.17 -6.84
N TYR A 382 15.88 4.16 -6.23
CA TYR A 382 15.79 2.77 -6.69
C TYR A 382 15.24 1.82 -5.64
N GLU A 383 14.46 0.83 -6.09
CA GLU A 383 14.06 -0.32 -5.28
C GLU A 383 15.18 -1.38 -5.20
N ARG A 384 15.04 -2.35 -4.29
CA ARG A 384 16.03 -3.44 -4.12
C ARG A 384 16.23 -4.30 -5.37
N ASP A 385 15.30 -4.27 -6.32
CA ASP A 385 15.37 -4.94 -7.62
C ASP A 385 15.92 -4.03 -8.74
N ARG A 386 16.37 -2.82 -8.40
CA ARG A 386 16.92 -1.78 -9.29
C ARG A 386 15.89 -1.09 -10.19
N THR A 387 14.61 -1.35 -10.02
CA THR A 387 13.56 -0.55 -10.64
C THR A 387 13.51 0.84 -9.99
N VAL A 388 12.96 1.82 -10.70
CA VAL A 388 12.82 3.19 -10.14
C VAL A 388 11.66 3.18 -9.16
N ARG A 389 11.88 3.75 -7.96
CA ARG A 389 10.84 3.88 -6.95
C ARG A 389 9.70 4.73 -7.46
N ARG A 390 8.46 4.34 -7.16
CA ARG A 390 7.28 5.12 -7.53
C ARG A 390 7.30 6.52 -6.92
N SER A 391 7.70 6.64 -5.65
CA SER A 391 7.84 7.95 -4.97
C SER A 391 8.84 8.88 -5.66
N TRP A 392 9.83 8.35 -6.38
CA TRP A 392 10.78 9.16 -7.15
C TRP A 392 10.25 9.49 -8.56
N ALA A 393 9.75 8.47 -9.28
CA ALA A 393 9.32 8.59 -10.67
C ALA A 393 8.01 9.38 -10.83
N ASP A 394 7.08 9.18 -9.90
CA ASP A 394 5.73 9.71 -9.94
C ASP A 394 5.27 10.08 -8.52
N PRO A 395 5.68 11.25 -8.01
CA PRO A 395 5.36 11.69 -6.66
C PRO A 395 3.86 11.90 -6.41
N LEU A 396 3.07 12.22 -7.45
CA LEU A 396 1.63 12.40 -7.34
C LEU A 396 0.93 11.04 -7.24
N GLY A 397 1.19 10.12 -8.18
CA GLY A 397 0.58 8.80 -8.16
C GLY A 397 1.05 7.93 -6.99
N TRP A 398 2.27 8.13 -6.47
CA TRP A 398 2.71 7.52 -5.21
C TRP A 398 1.76 7.82 -4.06
N ALA A 399 1.38 9.09 -3.91
CA ALA A 399 0.44 9.55 -2.90
C ALA A 399 -1.02 9.50 -3.36
N GLY A 400 -1.33 8.99 -4.56
CA GLY A 400 -2.70 8.89 -5.09
C GLY A 400 -3.34 10.22 -5.51
N LEU A 401 -2.53 11.25 -5.79
CA LEU A 401 -2.96 12.61 -6.15
C LEU A 401 -3.18 12.84 -7.65
N ASP A 402 -2.79 11.93 -8.55
CA ASP A 402 -3.04 12.10 -10.01
C ASP A 402 -4.51 12.33 -10.37
N LYS A 403 -5.42 11.84 -9.53
CA LYS A 403 -6.87 11.98 -9.71
C LYS A 403 -7.46 13.22 -9.02
N VAL A 404 -6.64 14.00 -8.32
CA VAL A 404 -7.07 15.13 -7.49
C VAL A 404 -6.56 16.42 -8.12
N ALA A 405 -7.48 17.23 -8.63
CA ALA A 405 -7.16 18.57 -9.14
C ALA A 405 -6.48 19.42 -8.06
N ALA A 406 -5.49 20.23 -8.45
CA ALA A 406 -4.74 21.07 -7.51
C ALA A 406 -5.57 22.26 -7.03
N THR A 407 -6.45 22.77 -7.90
CA THR A 407 -7.28 23.94 -7.63
C THR A 407 -8.76 23.66 -7.89
N ALA A 408 -9.64 24.50 -7.32
CA ALA A 408 -11.09 24.39 -7.53
C ALA A 408 -11.49 24.75 -8.96
N GLU A 409 -10.70 25.58 -9.64
CA GLU A 409 -10.81 25.94 -11.05
C GLU A 409 -10.49 24.74 -11.95
N GLU A 410 -9.39 24.03 -11.67
CA GLU A 410 -9.03 22.80 -12.39
C GLU A 410 -10.09 21.71 -12.19
N GLU A 411 -10.60 21.54 -10.96
CA GLU A 411 -11.69 20.58 -10.68
C GLU A 411 -12.95 20.94 -11.49
N ALA A 412 -13.30 22.22 -11.56
CA ALA A 412 -14.44 22.68 -12.33
C ALA A 412 -14.26 22.43 -13.83
N ALA A 413 -13.07 22.72 -14.37
CA ALA A 413 -12.75 22.47 -15.77
C ALA A 413 -12.79 20.96 -16.11
N ALA A 414 -12.27 20.11 -15.23
CA ALA A 414 -12.31 18.66 -15.40
C ALA A 414 -13.75 18.12 -15.37
N LEU A 415 -14.59 18.65 -14.47
CA LEU A 415 -16.01 18.28 -14.40
C LEU A 415 -16.78 18.74 -15.65
N GLN A 416 -16.52 19.96 -16.13
CA GLN A 416 -17.10 20.45 -17.38
C GLN A 416 -16.73 19.57 -18.58
N GLU A 417 -15.47 19.12 -18.68
CA GLU A 417 -15.11 18.18 -19.75
C GLU A 417 -15.76 16.81 -19.59
N ARG A 418 -15.89 16.32 -18.36
CA ARG A 418 -16.63 15.08 -18.10
C ARG A 418 -18.07 15.19 -18.56
N MET A 419 -18.74 16.31 -18.28
CA MET A 419 -20.11 16.56 -18.72
C MET A 419 -20.23 16.58 -20.25
N LYS A 420 -19.26 17.15 -20.99
CA LYS A 420 -19.25 17.10 -22.46
C LYS A 420 -19.18 15.67 -22.98
N VAL A 421 -18.32 14.83 -22.40
CA VAL A 421 -18.24 13.40 -22.76
C VAL A 421 -19.56 12.67 -22.49
N LEU A 422 -20.21 12.96 -21.36
CA LEU A 422 -21.51 12.39 -21.05
C LEU A 422 -22.58 12.87 -22.05
N GLN A 423 -22.57 14.15 -22.43
CA GLN A 423 -23.50 14.72 -23.39
C GLN A 423 -23.34 14.05 -24.76
N THR A 424 -22.11 13.84 -25.25
CA THR A 424 -21.87 13.10 -26.50
C THR A 424 -22.48 11.69 -26.45
N ARG A 425 -22.37 10.99 -25.32
CA ARG A 425 -22.99 9.67 -25.17
C ARG A 425 -24.52 9.74 -25.14
N VAL A 426 -25.10 10.79 -24.56
CA VAL A 426 -26.54 11.03 -24.61
C VAL A 426 -27.01 11.22 -26.04
N ASP A 427 -26.31 12.03 -26.83
CA ASP A 427 -26.63 12.29 -28.24
C ASP A 427 -26.56 10.99 -29.07
N GLU A 428 -25.51 10.16 -28.87
CA GLU A 428 -25.40 8.84 -29.51
C GLU A 428 -26.57 7.90 -29.13
N LEU A 429 -26.96 7.89 -27.86
CA LEU A 429 -28.08 7.08 -27.38
C LEU A 429 -29.40 7.51 -27.99
N GLU A 430 -29.60 8.80 -28.31
CA GLU A 430 -30.80 9.26 -29.00
C GLU A 430 -30.92 8.65 -30.40
N ASP A 431 -29.82 8.60 -31.17
CA ASP A 431 -29.77 7.97 -32.48
C ASP A 431 -29.98 6.45 -32.40
N GLU A 432 -29.36 5.78 -31.41
CA GLU A 432 -29.57 4.35 -31.13
C GLU A 432 -31.03 4.05 -30.78
N ILE A 433 -31.65 4.87 -29.92
CA ILE A 433 -33.06 4.75 -29.51
C ILE A 433 -34.01 4.92 -30.71
N GLU A 434 -33.78 5.90 -31.58
CA GLU A 434 -34.64 6.08 -32.77
C GLU A 434 -34.50 4.90 -33.74
N THR A 435 -33.28 4.41 -33.94
CA THR A 435 -33.02 3.23 -34.78
C THR A 435 -33.71 1.99 -34.24
N GLU A 436 -33.56 1.72 -32.94
CA GLU A 436 -34.14 0.55 -32.29
C GLU A 436 -35.67 0.64 -32.22
N ARG A 437 -36.21 1.83 -31.98
CA ARG A 437 -37.65 2.10 -32.03
C ARG A 437 -38.22 1.86 -33.42
N ALA A 438 -37.53 2.25 -34.48
CA ALA A 438 -37.94 1.94 -35.85
C ALA A 438 -37.92 0.42 -36.09
N GLY A 439 -36.92 -0.29 -35.58
CA GLY A 439 -36.81 -1.76 -35.63
C GLY A 439 -37.99 -2.47 -34.94
N VAL A 440 -38.28 -2.11 -33.69
CA VAL A 440 -39.42 -2.64 -32.91
C VAL A 440 -40.73 -2.39 -33.64
N ARG A 441 -40.96 -1.16 -34.13
CA ARG A 441 -42.17 -0.79 -34.88
C ARG A 441 -42.31 -1.58 -36.19
N GLY A 442 -41.21 -1.75 -36.92
CA GLY A 442 -41.17 -2.53 -38.16
C GLY A 442 -41.53 -4.00 -37.94
N LEU A 443 -40.91 -4.64 -36.95
CA LEU A 443 -41.17 -6.04 -36.59
C LEU A 443 -42.59 -6.24 -36.07
N HIS A 444 -43.11 -5.31 -35.26
CA HIS A 444 -44.50 -5.34 -34.81
C HIS A 444 -45.50 -5.23 -35.99
N ALA A 445 -45.22 -4.35 -36.96
CA ALA A 445 -46.04 -4.21 -38.16
C ALA A 445 -46.03 -5.48 -39.02
N GLU A 446 -44.88 -6.11 -39.20
CA GLU A 446 -44.73 -7.41 -39.88
C GLU A 446 -45.57 -8.50 -39.19
N LEU A 447 -45.45 -8.63 -37.86
CA LEU A 447 -46.23 -9.56 -37.04
C LEU A 447 -47.75 -9.36 -37.17
N ARG A 448 -48.21 -8.10 -37.27
CA ARG A 448 -49.63 -7.78 -37.50
C ARG A 448 -50.10 -8.15 -38.90
N PHE A 449 -49.28 -7.91 -39.92
CA PHE A 449 -49.62 -8.23 -41.30
C PHE A 449 -49.67 -9.74 -41.54
N LEU A 450 -48.69 -10.49 -41.01
CA LEU A 450 -48.65 -11.95 -41.11
C LEU A 450 -49.83 -12.61 -40.37
N ALA A 451 -50.27 -12.05 -39.23
CA ALA A 451 -51.44 -12.56 -38.51
C ALA A 451 -52.76 -12.45 -39.29
N ALA A 452 -52.86 -11.50 -40.23
CA ALA A 452 -54.07 -11.29 -41.05
C ALA A 452 -54.21 -12.33 -42.18
N ARG A 453 -53.17 -13.12 -42.48
CA ARG A 453 -53.21 -14.22 -43.45
C ARG A 453 -53.20 -15.55 -42.67
N SER A 454 -54.32 -16.27 -42.70
CA SER A 454 -54.56 -17.50 -41.92
C SER A 454 -53.54 -18.63 -42.11
N ASP A 455 -52.69 -18.56 -43.15
CA ASP A 455 -51.85 -19.68 -43.60
C ASP A 455 -50.33 -19.46 -43.37
N ALA A 456 -49.92 -18.34 -42.77
CA ALA A 456 -48.50 -18.01 -42.55
C ALA A 456 -48.06 -18.26 -41.10
N ALA A 457 -47.77 -19.52 -40.75
CA ALA A 457 -47.42 -19.94 -39.40
C ALA A 457 -46.04 -20.64 -39.16
N PRO A 458 -45.05 -20.65 -40.07
CA PRO A 458 -43.67 -20.94 -39.67
C PRO A 458 -42.99 -19.66 -39.14
N GLY A 459 -42.53 -19.66 -37.88
CA GLY A 459 -41.63 -18.62 -37.35
C GLY A 459 -42.24 -17.55 -36.43
N ARG A 460 -43.58 -17.46 -36.29
CA ARG A 460 -44.24 -16.46 -35.42
C ARG A 460 -43.73 -16.43 -33.96
N PRO A 461 -43.48 -17.58 -33.28
CA PRO A 461 -42.91 -17.56 -31.93
C PRO A 461 -41.53 -16.90 -31.88
N ALA A 462 -40.67 -17.17 -32.87
CA ALA A 462 -39.34 -16.56 -32.95
C ALA A 462 -39.40 -15.04 -33.19
N HIS A 463 -40.34 -14.56 -34.01
CA HIS A 463 -40.55 -13.12 -34.19
C HIS A 463 -41.10 -12.43 -32.93
N LEU A 464 -41.91 -13.11 -32.12
CA LEU A 464 -42.39 -12.57 -30.83
C LEU A 464 -41.26 -12.52 -29.81
N GLU A 465 -40.44 -13.57 -29.70
CA GLU A 465 -39.25 -13.58 -28.85
C GLU A 465 -38.27 -12.47 -29.23
N GLU A 466 -38.07 -12.27 -30.53
CA GLU A 466 -37.24 -11.19 -31.07
C GLU A 466 -37.84 -9.81 -30.75
N LEU A 467 -39.15 -9.62 -30.89
CA LEU A 467 -39.82 -8.37 -30.53
C LEU A 467 -39.64 -8.06 -29.05
N GLU A 468 -39.88 -9.03 -28.17
CA GLU A 468 -39.70 -8.86 -26.72
C GLU A 468 -38.24 -8.56 -26.36
N ARG A 469 -37.27 -9.16 -27.07
CA ARG A 469 -35.84 -8.87 -26.89
C ARG A 469 -35.54 -7.42 -27.26
N ARG A 470 -35.98 -6.97 -28.43
CA ARG A 470 -35.78 -5.60 -28.93
C ARG A 470 -36.50 -4.56 -28.08
N GLU A 471 -37.69 -4.87 -27.55
CA GLU A 471 -38.39 -4.00 -26.58
C GLU A 471 -37.61 -3.84 -25.27
N ARG A 472 -37.00 -4.92 -24.76
CA ARG A 472 -36.12 -4.85 -23.58
C ARG A 472 -34.88 -4.02 -23.86
N GLU A 473 -34.22 -4.24 -25.00
CA GLU A 473 -33.04 -3.47 -25.43
C GLU A 473 -33.38 -1.98 -25.56
N LEU A 474 -34.52 -1.64 -26.17
CA LEU A 474 -35.00 -0.26 -26.25
C LEU A 474 -35.24 0.36 -24.85
N ALA A 475 -35.84 -0.40 -23.93
CA ALA A 475 -36.08 0.07 -22.57
C ALA A 475 -34.76 0.32 -21.80
N GLU A 476 -33.75 -0.54 -21.99
CA GLU A 476 -32.41 -0.38 -21.41
C GLU A 476 -31.71 0.87 -21.96
N LEU A 477 -31.75 1.10 -23.28
CA LEU A 477 -31.18 2.30 -23.91
C LEU A 477 -31.84 3.58 -23.39
N VAL A 478 -33.18 3.60 -23.30
CA VAL A 478 -33.93 4.75 -22.75
C VAL A 478 -33.57 5.00 -21.29
N ALA A 479 -33.49 3.95 -20.47
CA ALA A 479 -33.13 4.06 -19.06
C ALA A 479 -31.70 4.58 -18.87
N GLU A 480 -30.77 4.14 -19.71
CA GLU A 480 -29.40 4.64 -19.72
C GLU A 480 -29.33 6.12 -20.09
N ARG A 481 -29.98 6.56 -21.17
CA ARG A 481 -30.01 7.97 -21.57
C ARG A 481 -30.55 8.88 -20.46
N VAL A 482 -31.65 8.47 -19.81
CA VAL A 482 -32.23 9.24 -18.69
C VAL A 482 -31.24 9.33 -17.53
N ARG A 483 -30.62 8.21 -17.13
CA ARG A 483 -29.61 8.18 -16.06
C ARG A 483 -28.45 9.14 -16.34
N LEU A 484 -27.94 9.16 -17.58
CA LEU A 484 -26.83 10.04 -17.96
C LEU A 484 -27.25 11.52 -17.99
N THR A 485 -28.48 11.82 -18.44
CA THR A 485 -29.02 13.19 -18.41
C THR A 485 -29.16 13.70 -16.98
N GLU A 486 -29.73 12.89 -16.08
CA GLU A 486 -29.81 13.21 -14.65
C GLU A 486 -28.42 13.40 -14.03
N GLU A 487 -27.44 12.59 -14.41
CA GLU A 487 -26.05 12.75 -13.96
C GLU A 487 -25.45 14.10 -14.40
N ILE A 488 -25.69 14.52 -15.65
CA ILE A 488 -25.25 15.83 -16.16
C ILE A 488 -25.92 16.97 -15.39
N ASP A 489 -27.23 16.91 -15.16
CA ASP A 489 -27.97 17.94 -14.43
C ASP A 489 -27.45 18.11 -13.00
N VAL A 490 -27.22 17.00 -12.29
CA VAL A 490 -26.65 17.01 -10.94
C VAL A 490 -25.24 17.64 -10.94
N GLN A 491 -24.42 17.35 -11.95
CA GLN A 491 -23.09 17.92 -12.08
C GLN A 491 -23.13 19.43 -12.42
N ALA A 492 -24.09 19.86 -13.25
CA ALA A 492 -24.32 21.26 -13.58
C ALA A 492 -24.73 22.08 -12.35
N ASP A 493 -25.69 21.57 -11.57
CA ASP A 493 -26.12 22.18 -10.31
C ASP A 493 -24.96 22.28 -9.32
N ARG A 494 -24.12 21.25 -9.26
CA ARG A 494 -22.93 21.24 -8.39
C ARG A 494 -21.90 22.29 -8.80
N LEU A 495 -21.73 22.55 -10.09
CA LEU A 495 -20.86 23.61 -10.61
C LEU A 495 -21.40 25.01 -10.32
N ALA A 496 -22.72 25.20 -10.39
CA ALA A 496 -23.37 26.48 -10.14
C ALA A 496 -23.41 26.86 -8.65
N GLY A 497 -23.44 25.85 -7.75
CA GLY A 497 -23.54 26.04 -6.31
C GLY A 497 -22.22 26.20 -5.56
N PRO A 498 -22.26 26.58 -4.27
CA PRO A 498 -21.09 26.57 -3.40
C PRO A 498 -20.48 25.18 -3.27
N ARG A 499 -19.15 25.08 -3.38
CA ARG A 499 -18.39 23.82 -3.27
C ARG A 499 -17.57 23.79 -1.98
N PRO A 500 -18.19 23.54 -0.81
CA PRO A 500 -17.42 23.36 0.40
C PRO A 500 -16.55 22.12 0.27
N PRO A 501 -15.31 22.14 0.81
CA PRO A 501 -14.48 20.95 0.84
C PRO A 501 -15.19 19.85 1.64
N GLY A 502 -15.18 18.63 1.11
CA GLY A 502 -15.69 17.46 1.85
C GLY A 502 -14.86 17.17 3.11
N PRO A 503 -15.20 16.11 3.86
CA PRO A 503 -14.38 15.67 5.00
C PRO A 503 -12.92 15.43 4.59
N PRO A 504 -11.92 15.88 5.38
CA PRO A 504 -10.50 15.80 5.03
C PRO A 504 -9.95 14.37 4.94
N ASP A 505 -10.69 13.38 5.40
CA ASP A 505 -10.31 11.98 5.44
C ASP A 505 -11.20 11.06 4.59
N ALA A 506 -12.09 11.63 3.78
CA ALA A 506 -12.98 10.88 2.90
C ALA A 506 -12.24 9.99 1.88
N HIS A 507 -10.98 10.32 1.55
CA HIS A 507 -10.17 9.52 0.64
C HIS A 507 -9.53 8.29 1.30
N LEU A 508 -9.44 8.25 2.63
CA LEU A 508 -8.77 7.17 3.35
C LEU A 508 -9.61 5.89 3.29
N ARG A 509 -9.01 4.81 2.79
CA ARG A 509 -9.64 3.48 2.77
C ARG A 509 -9.31 2.71 4.04
N ARG A 510 -8.08 2.88 4.53
CA ARG A 510 -7.55 2.25 5.74
C ARG A 510 -6.79 3.30 6.55
N PRO A 511 -7.49 4.15 7.32
CA PRO A 511 -6.84 5.17 8.12
C PRO A 511 -5.79 4.56 9.06
N HIS A 512 -4.51 4.93 8.85
CA HIS A 512 -3.42 4.54 9.73
C HIS A 512 -3.58 5.27 11.08
N MET A 513 -4.24 4.60 12.04
CA MET A 513 -4.58 5.14 13.36
C MET A 513 -3.91 4.34 14.48
N PRO A 514 -3.52 5.01 15.59
CA PRO A 514 -2.97 4.32 16.74
C PRO A 514 -3.91 3.24 17.26
N TYR A 515 -3.33 2.16 17.74
CA TYR A 515 -4.03 1.09 18.42
C TYR A 515 -4.62 1.59 19.74
N VAL A 516 -5.95 1.66 19.78
CA VAL A 516 -6.70 1.95 21.01
C VAL A 516 -6.93 0.64 21.75
N VAL A 517 -6.39 0.50 22.96
CA VAL A 517 -6.60 -0.69 23.80
C VAL A 517 -8.10 -0.82 24.14
N PRO A 518 -8.77 -1.90 23.72
CA PRO A 518 -10.15 -2.18 24.10
C PRO A 518 -10.38 -2.16 25.61
N ALA A 519 -11.50 -1.56 26.05
CA ALA A 519 -11.80 -1.33 27.47
C ALA A 519 -11.91 -2.62 28.31
N ASP A 520 -12.21 -3.76 27.68
CA ASP A 520 -12.29 -5.10 28.27
C ASP A 520 -10.93 -5.66 28.72
N LEU A 521 -9.82 -5.16 28.15
CA LEU A 521 -8.45 -5.61 28.45
C LEU A 521 -7.82 -4.95 29.68
N ARG A 522 -8.59 -4.14 30.41
CA ARG A 522 -8.17 -3.55 31.69
C ARG A 522 -8.11 -4.57 32.83
N SER A 523 -8.71 -5.75 32.69
CA SER A 523 -8.67 -6.77 33.75
C SER A 523 -7.26 -7.36 33.94
N ARG A 524 -6.84 -7.52 35.20
CA ARG A 524 -5.55 -8.15 35.54
C ARG A 524 -5.46 -9.59 35.02
N PHE A 525 -6.59 -10.30 35.03
CA PHE A 525 -6.68 -11.67 34.54
C PHE A 525 -6.31 -11.79 33.06
N LEU A 526 -6.89 -10.97 32.16
CA LEU A 526 -6.60 -11.07 30.73
C LEU A 526 -5.13 -10.74 30.40
N ARG A 527 -4.50 -9.84 31.16
CA ARG A 527 -3.05 -9.57 31.02
C ARG A 527 -2.19 -10.78 31.41
N VAL A 528 -2.49 -11.41 32.55
CA VAL A 528 -1.76 -12.61 33.02
C VAL A 528 -2.02 -13.79 32.09
N TRP A 529 -3.28 -14.01 31.69
CA TRP A 529 -3.68 -15.04 30.74
C TRP A 529 -2.94 -14.87 29.42
N ALA A 530 -2.95 -13.67 28.84
CA ALA A 530 -2.23 -13.38 27.60
C ALA A 530 -0.72 -13.65 27.72
N ALA A 531 -0.09 -13.28 28.85
CA ALA A 531 1.33 -13.51 29.09
C ALA A 531 1.70 -15.00 29.21
N LEU A 532 0.87 -15.81 29.88
CA LEU A 532 1.11 -17.25 30.05
C LEU A 532 0.73 -18.07 28.82
N SER A 533 -0.21 -17.55 28.03
CA SER A 533 -0.83 -18.29 26.95
C SER A 533 0.13 -18.69 25.82
N ILE A 534 1.09 -17.83 25.48
CA ILE A 534 2.06 -18.07 24.41
C ILE A 534 3.05 -19.18 24.77
N PRO A 535 3.72 -19.14 25.95
CA PRO A 535 4.56 -20.26 26.39
C PRO A 535 3.82 -21.61 26.41
N VAL A 536 2.55 -21.63 26.83
CA VAL A 536 1.74 -22.85 26.83
C VAL A 536 1.48 -23.37 25.42
N LEU A 537 1.12 -22.49 24.46
CA LEU A 537 0.93 -22.88 23.06
C LEU A 537 2.23 -23.35 22.41
N ILE A 538 3.36 -22.68 22.67
CA ILE A 538 4.69 -23.09 22.18
C ILE A 538 5.06 -24.45 22.75
N GLY A 539 4.88 -24.65 24.07
CA GLY A 539 5.17 -25.92 24.73
C GLY A 539 4.31 -27.06 24.18
N GLY A 540 3.01 -26.83 23.97
CA GLY A 540 2.10 -27.79 23.36
C GLY A 540 2.48 -28.16 21.92
N LEU A 541 2.85 -27.15 21.11
CA LEU A 541 3.33 -27.38 19.75
C LEU A 541 4.67 -28.12 19.73
N GLY A 542 5.59 -27.78 20.63
CA GLY A 542 6.86 -28.47 20.80
C GLY A 542 6.67 -29.95 21.18
N ALA A 543 5.74 -30.24 22.09
CA ALA A 543 5.39 -31.62 22.46
C ALA A 543 4.80 -32.40 21.27
N LEU A 544 3.92 -31.76 20.47
CA LEU A 544 3.35 -32.35 19.27
C LEU A 544 4.42 -32.67 18.20
N LEU A 545 5.40 -31.78 18.01
CA LEU A 545 6.50 -31.99 17.07
C LEU A 545 7.49 -33.06 17.55
N PHE A 546 7.73 -33.14 18.86
CA PHE A 546 8.66 -34.11 19.44
C PHE A 546 8.06 -35.53 19.52
N TRP A 547 6.76 -35.65 19.77
CA TRP A 547 6.01 -36.91 19.78
C TRP A 547 4.82 -36.86 18.82
N PRO A 548 5.00 -37.05 17.50
CA PRO A 548 3.93 -36.92 16.52
C PRO A 548 3.01 -38.17 16.50
N HIS A 549 2.26 -38.41 17.57
CA HIS A 549 1.28 -39.49 17.68
C HIS A 549 -0.15 -38.94 17.61
N LEU A 550 -1.10 -39.75 17.12
CA LEU A 550 -2.52 -39.38 17.06
C LEU A 550 -3.05 -38.91 18.43
N SER A 551 -2.61 -39.54 19.52
CA SER A 551 -2.97 -39.16 20.89
C SER A 551 -2.50 -37.74 21.25
N THR A 552 -1.27 -37.36 20.89
CA THR A 552 -0.75 -36.01 21.13
C THR A 552 -1.47 -34.95 20.32
N LEU A 553 -1.86 -35.26 19.08
CA LEU A 553 -2.66 -34.38 18.23
C LEU A 553 -4.04 -34.14 18.85
N VAL A 554 -4.70 -35.21 19.32
CA VAL A 554 -5.99 -35.13 20.01
C VAL A 554 -5.89 -34.29 21.29
N TRP A 555 -4.89 -34.55 22.14
CA TRP A 555 -4.70 -33.78 23.37
C TRP A 555 -4.35 -32.31 23.12
N PHE A 556 -3.57 -32.03 22.08
CA PHE A 556 -3.28 -30.66 21.66
C PHE A 556 -4.56 -29.93 21.18
N ALA A 557 -5.40 -30.61 20.39
CA ALA A 557 -6.68 -30.07 19.94
C ALA A 557 -7.65 -29.82 21.11
N VAL A 558 -7.73 -30.74 22.07
CA VAL A 558 -8.52 -30.57 23.31
C VAL A 558 -8.00 -29.37 24.11
N GLY A 559 -6.68 -29.24 24.24
CA GLY A 559 -6.05 -28.09 24.90
C GLY A 559 -6.41 -26.75 24.22
N LEU A 560 -6.42 -26.69 22.89
CA LEU A 560 -6.83 -25.51 22.13
C LEU A 560 -8.30 -25.14 22.37
N VAL A 561 -9.20 -26.12 22.43
CA VAL A 561 -10.62 -25.88 22.71
C VAL A 561 -10.81 -25.36 24.14
N LEU A 562 -10.19 -26.00 25.14
CA LEU A 562 -10.24 -25.55 26.53
C LEU A 562 -9.69 -24.13 26.69
N PHE A 563 -8.57 -23.84 26.03
CA PHE A 563 -7.98 -22.52 26.00
C PHE A 563 -8.95 -21.47 25.42
N ALA A 564 -9.63 -21.82 24.32
CA ALA A 564 -10.60 -20.93 23.69
C ALA A 564 -11.85 -20.69 24.55
N VAL A 565 -12.30 -21.71 25.31
CA VAL A 565 -13.38 -21.56 26.30
C VAL A 565 -12.98 -20.56 27.38
N VAL A 566 -11.80 -20.74 28.00
CA VAL A 566 -11.31 -19.82 29.05
C VAL A 566 -11.24 -18.39 28.54
N GLU A 567 -10.75 -18.21 27.31
CA GLU A 567 -10.65 -16.90 26.68
C GLU A 567 -12.03 -16.29 26.35
N ALA A 568 -12.96 -17.07 25.82
CA ALA A 568 -14.31 -16.62 25.51
C ALA A 568 -15.06 -16.18 26.76
N VAL A 569 -14.92 -16.92 27.86
CA VAL A 569 -15.48 -16.55 29.17
C VAL A 569 -14.86 -15.25 29.68
N ALA A 570 -13.53 -15.14 29.63
CA ALA A 570 -12.81 -13.97 30.11
C ALA A 570 -13.13 -12.68 29.33
N ARG A 571 -13.45 -12.81 28.03
CA ARG A 571 -13.87 -11.71 27.15
C ARG A 571 -15.39 -11.47 27.12
N ARG A 572 -16.18 -12.23 27.90
CA ARG A 572 -17.66 -12.20 27.86
C ARG A 572 -18.26 -12.50 26.47
N ARG A 573 -17.56 -13.27 25.65
CA ARG A 573 -18.00 -13.74 24.31
C ARG A 573 -18.36 -15.23 24.30
N SER A 574 -18.79 -15.77 25.45
CA SER A 574 -19.11 -17.19 25.61
C SER A 574 -20.24 -17.66 24.67
N ILE A 575 -21.22 -16.81 24.40
CA ILE A 575 -22.35 -17.10 23.50
C ILE A 575 -21.89 -17.21 22.05
N GLU A 576 -21.10 -16.24 21.56
CA GLU A 576 -20.53 -16.26 20.21
C GLU A 576 -19.62 -17.47 19.99
N PHE A 577 -18.81 -17.81 21.00
CA PHE A 577 -17.95 -18.99 20.97
C PHE A 577 -18.76 -20.29 20.93
N ALA A 578 -19.80 -20.43 21.77
CA ALA A 578 -20.66 -21.59 21.79
C ALA A 578 -21.39 -21.78 20.45
N ALA A 579 -21.89 -20.70 19.86
CA ALA A 579 -22.52 -20.72 18.53
C ALA A 579 -21.53 -21.16 17.44
N THR A 580 -20.28 -20.67 17.48
CA THR A 580 -19.22 -21.05 16.53
C THR A 580 -18.86 -22.54 16.66
N MET A 581 -18.70 -23.04 17.89
CA MET A 581 -18.39 -24.45 18.15
C MET A 581 -19.55 -25.38 17.73
N ALA A 582 -20.80 -24.97 17.99
CA ALA A 582 -21.98 -25.70 17.53
C ALA A 582 -22.02 -25.76 15.99
N GLY A 583 -21.76 -24.65 15.29
CA GLY A 583 -21.68 -24.62 13.84
C GLY A 583 -20.59 -25.53 13.27
N LEU A 584 -19.39 -25.57 13.89
CA LEU A 584 -18.31 -26.48 13.49
C LEU A 584 -18.67 -27.94 13.73
N ALA A 585 -19.30 -28.26 14.87
CA ALA A 585 -19.72 -29.62 15.19
C ALA A 585 -20.79 -30.13 14.22
N ILE A 586 -21.78 -29.29 13.89
CA ILE A 586 -22.80 -29.59 12.86
C ILE A 586 -22.14 -29.81 11.51
N THR A 587 -21.20 -28.95 11.12
CA THR A 587 -20.49 -29.08 9.83
C THR A 587 -19.69 -30.38 9.77
N ALA A 588 -18.95 -30.71 10.82
CA ALA A 588 -18.20 -31.95 10.92
C ALA A 588 -19.13 -33.16 10.85
N LEU A 589 -20.26 -33.13 11.56
CA LEU A 589 -21.28 -34.17 11.50
C LEU A 589 -21.81 -34.37 10.08
N VAL A 590 -22.18 -33.29 9.39
CA VAL A 590 -22.67 -33.35 8.00
C VAL A 590 -21.62 -33.95 7.06
N ILE A 591 -20.36 -33.52 7.16
CA ILE A 591 -19.26 -34.06 6.35
C ILE A 591 -19.05 -35.54 6.64
N THR A 592 -18.93 -35.91 7.92
CA THR A 592 -18.72 -37.31 8.32
C THR A 592 -19.89 -38.19 7.91
N SER A 593 -21.13 -37.75 8.11
CA SER A 593 -22.33 -38.45 7.63
C SER A 593 -22.36 -38.57 6.11
N GLY A 594 -21.95 -37.54 5.37
CA GLY A 594 -21.83 -37.59 3.90
C GLY A 594 -20.77 -38.57 3.42
N VAL A 595 -19.60 -38.59 4.07
CA VAL A 595 -18.51 -39.54 3.78
C VAL A 595 -18.96 -40.97 4.11
N ILE A 596 -19.59 -41.19 5.26
CA ILE A 596 -20.13 -42.51 5.63
C ILE A 596 -21.20 -42.93 4.63
N ALA A 597 -22.13 -42.06 4.25
CA ALA A 597 -23.17 -42.38 3.27
C ALA A 597 -22.57 -42.72 1.89
N LEU A 598 -21.50 -42.02 1.49
CA LEU A 598 -20.75 -42.31 0.26
C LEU A 598 -20.06 -43.67 0.34
N LEU A 599 -19.41 -43.99 1.46
CA LEU A 599 -18.69 -45.26 1.64
C LEU A 599 -19.62 -46.46 1.84
N SER A 600 -20.76 -46.27 2.52
CA SER A 600 -21.72 -47.34 2.86
C SER A 600 -22.74 -47.63 1.76
N GLY A 601 -22.94 -46.71 0.81
CA GLY A 601 -23.96 -46.88 -0.22
C GLY A 601 -24.03 -45.77 -1.26
N TRP A 602 -22.90 -45.44 -1.92
CA TRP A 602 -22.84 -44.37 -2.93
C TRP A 602 -23.94 -44.41 -3.99
N LYS A 603 -24.44 -45.61 -4.35
CA LYS A 603 -25.55 -45.78 -5.29
C LYS A 603 -26.87 -45.20 -4.76
N ILE A 604 -27.13 -45.33 -3.46
CA ILE A 604 -28.33 -44.80 -2.78
C ILE A 604 -28.23 -43.28 -2.66
N VAL A 605 -27.04 -42.77 -2.30
CA VAL A 605 -26.80 -41.32 -2.23
C VAL A 605 -26.95 -40.67 -3.61
N LEU A 606 -26.37 -41.29 -4.65
CA LEU A 606 -26.50 -40.83 -6.02
C LEU A 606 -27.97 -40.87 -6.49
N ALA A 607 -28.68 -41.97 -6.26
CA ALA A 607 -30.09 -42.09 -6.59
C ALA A 607 -30.96 -41.06 -5.85
N GLY A 608 -30.72 -40.82 -4.56
CA GLY A 608 -31.42 -39.81 -3.78
C GLY A 608 -31.14 -38.38 -4.24
N SER A 609 -29.88 -38.07 -4.57
CA SER A 609 -29.50 -36.75 -5.11
C SER A 609 -30.09 -36.49 -6.50
N LEU A 610 -30.13 -37.51 -7.37
CA LEU A 610 -30.79 -37.42 -8.67
C LEU A 610 -32.31 -37.30 -8.54
N ALA A 611 -32.92 -38.02 -7.59
CA ALA A 611 -34.36 -37.90 -7.31
C ALA A 611 -34.72 -36.50 -6.77
N LEU A 612 -33.88 -35.93 -5.90
CA LEU A 612 -34.06 -34.57 -5.40
C LEU A 612 -33.89 -33.53 -6.52
N ALA A 613 -32.87 -33.69 -7.36
CA ALA A 613 -32.67 -32.84 -8.53
C ALA A 613 -33.87 -32.91 -9.50
N ALA A 614 -34.38 -34.12 -9.76
CA ALA A 614 -35.58 -34.33 -10.57
C ALA A 614 -36.83 -33.69 -9.93
N LEU A 615 -36.98 -33.76 -8.61
CA LEU A 615 -38.08 -33.12 -7.89
C LEU A 615 -37.99 -31.60 -7.94
N VAL A 616 -36.79 -31.03 -7.79
CA VAL A 616 -36.56 -29.58 -7.92
C VAL A 616 -36.86 -29.13 -9.35
N LEU A 617 -36.37 -29.85 -10.36
CA LEU A 617 -36.71 -29.61 -11.76
C LEU A 617 -38.22 -29.70 -12.01
N LEU A 618 -38.91 -30.68 -11.42
CA LEU A 618 -40.36 -30.80 -11.52
C LEU A 618 -41.07 -29.60 -10.89
N VAL A 619 -40.63 -29.13 -9.71
CA VAL A 619 -41.19 -27.94 -9.05
C VAL A 619 -40.96 -26.68 -9.89
N VAL A 620 -39.78 -26.54 -10.50
CA VAL A 620 -39.46 -25.44 -11.41
C VAL A 620 -40.37 -25.49 -12.64
N ASN A 621 -40.48 -26.65 -13.30
CA ASN A 621 -41.32 -26.83 -14.48
C ASN A 621 -42.81 -26.63 -14.18
N VAL A 622 -43.31 -27.08 -13.02
CA VAL A 622 -44.70 -26.87 -12.59
C VAL A 622 -44.97 -25.41 -12.26
N ARG A 623 -44.01 -24.69 -11.68
CA ARG A 623 -44.10 -23.23 -11.50
C ARG A 623 -44.16 -22.51 -12.84
N GLU A 624 -43.34 -22.93 -13.80
CA GLU A 624 -43.32 -22.38 -15.16
C GLU A 624 -44.64 -22.62 -15.90
N LEU A 625 -45.25 -23.80 -15.71
CA LEU A 625 -46.58 -24.14 -16.24
C LEU A 625 -47.75 -23.39 -15.56
N ARG A 626 -47.58 -22.91 -14.32
CA ARG A 626 -48.59 -22.09 -13.61
C ARG A 626 -48.40 -20.58 -13.77
N GLY A 627 -47.27 -20.16 -14.39
CA GLY A 627 -46.95 -18.77 -14.69
C GLY A 627 -47.38 -18.31 -16.09
N ARG A 628 -48.07 -19.16 -16.84
CA ARG A 628 -48.92 -18.82 -18.00
C ARG A 628 -50.37 -18.96 -17.58
#